data_AF-A0A166NQQ6-F1
#
_entry.id   AF-A0A166NQQ6-F1
#
_cell.length_a   1.000
_cell.length_b   1.000
_cell.length_c   1.000
_cell.angle_alpha   90.00
_cell.angle_beta   90.00
_cell.angle_gamma   90.00
#
_symmetry.space_group_name_H-M   'P 1'
#
loop_
_entity.id
_entity.type
_entity.pdbx_description
1 polymer ?
#
loop_
_entity_poly.entity_id
_entity_poly.type
_entity_poly.pdbx_seq_one_letter_code
_entity_poly.pdbx_strand_id
1 'polypeptide(L)'
;TLWLAAALVAASGAQAADAIVAPESEAVEYVRVCDAYGAGYFYIPGTETCLRVHGYVRYDVKGGDDVYSGTDRNGWDKGARFALRVSTGSETELGTLKTFTELRFNYAANNSG
;
A
#
# COMPACT_ATOMS: atom_id res chain seq x y z
N THR A 1 62.61 17.98 37.01
CA THR A 1 62.17 17.97 35.60
C THR A 1 61.17 16.83 35.45
N LEU A 2 59.90 17.11 35.75
CA LEU A 2 58.84 17.33 34.75
C LEU A 2 58.56 16.07 33.91
N TRP A 3 57.40 15.43 34.18
CA TRP A 3 56.38 14.96 33.22
C TRP A 3 55.28 14.22 34.02
N LEU A 4 54.27 14.93 34.51
CA LEU A 4 52.90 14.98 34.00
C LEU A 4 52.30 13.69 33.40
N ALA A 5 51.16 13.32 34.00
CA ALA A 5 49.90 12.86 33.40
C ALA A 5 49.73 11.36 33.03
N ALA A 6 48.86 10.67 33.78
CA ALA A 6 47.53 10.27 33.32
C ALA A 6 46.79 9.52 34.45
N ALA A 7 45.67 10.08 34.90
CA ALA A 7 44.72 9.38 35.77
C ALA A 7 43.85 8.44 34.92
N LEU A 8 43.88 7.14 35.19
CA LEU A 8 42.88 6.18 34.72
C LEU A 8 41.94 5.89 35.87
N VAL A 9 40.79 6.57 35.86
CA VAL A 9 39.65 6.23 36.71
C VAL A 9 39.06 4.94 36.12
N ALA A 10 39.28 3.81 36.79
CA ALA A 10 38.55 2.58 36.47
C ALA A 10 37.09 2.80 36.86
N ALA A 11 36.24 3.02 35.86
CA ALA A 11 34.81 3.19 36.01
C ALA A 11 34.19 1.90 36.57
N SER A 12 33.37 2.09 37.61
CA SER A 12 32.22 1.28 38.04
C SER A 12 32.10 -0.14 37.48
N GLY A 13 32.39 -1.14 38.30
CA GLY A 13 31.81 -2.47 38.16
C GLY A 13 30.33 -2.44 38.59
N ALA A 14 29.44 -2.04 37.69
CA ALA A 14 28.01 -2.30 37.83
C ALA A 14 27.68 -3.52 36.95
N GLN A 15 27.60 -4.69 37.58
CA GLN A 15 26.95 -5.86 36.98
C GLN A 15 25.43 -5.63 37.08
N ALA A 16 24.84 -5.05 36.05
CA ALA A 16 23.39 -5.08 35.88
C ALA A 16 23.12 -6.00 34.69
N ALA A 17 22.58 -7.18 34.98
CA ALA A 17 21.99 -8.05 34.00
C ALA A 17 20.77 -7.33 33.42
N ASP A 18 20.91 -6.72 32.25
CA ASP A 18 19.75 -6.43 31.43
C ASP A 18 19.21 -7.77 30.97
N ALA A 19 18.19 -8.22 31.69
CA ALA A 19 17.32 -9.28 31.21
C ALA A 19 16.93 -8.87 29.79
N ILE A 20 17.32 -9.68 28.81
CA ILE A 20 16.74 -9.63 27.48
C ILE A 20 15.31 -10.06 27.68
N VAL A 21 14.46 -9.11 28.10
CA VAL A 21 13.02 -9.20 27.95
C VAL A 21 12.86 -9.20 26.44
N ALA A 22 12.76 -10.40 25.87
CA ALA A 22 12.15 -10.55 24.56
C ALA A 22 10.85 -9.77 24.68
N PRO A 23 10.64 -8.69 23.90
CA PRO A 23 9.33 -8.07 23.88
C PRO A 23 8.39 -9.22 23.52
N GLU A 24 7.50 -9.54 24.46
CA GLU A 24 6.25 -10.22 24.13
C GLU A 24 5.79 -9.55 22.85
N SER A 25 5.76 -10.30 21.75
CA SER A 25 5.24 -9.79 20.51
C SER A 25 3.75 -9.58 20.74
N GLU A 26 3.41 -8.44 21.32
CA GLU A 26 2.07 -7.90 21.31
C GLU A 26 1.63 -8.00 19.85
N ALA A 27 0.59 -8.78 19.61
CA ALA A 27 0.07 -9.01 18.27
C ALA A 27 -0.36 -7.64 17.75
N VAL A 28 0.52 -6.99 17.00
CA VAL A 28 0.29 -5.61 16.57
C VAL A 28 -0.88 -5.68 15.60
N GLU A 29 -2.02 -5.15 16.03
CA GLU A 29 -3.21 -5.06 15.19
C GLU A 29 -2.98 -3.94 14.17
N TYR A 30 -2.28 -4.28 13.09
CA TYR A 30 -1.84 -3.33 12.07
C TYR A 30 -3.00 -2.74 11.24
N VAL A 31 -4.18 -3.36 11.28
CA VAL A 31 -5.30 -3.04 10.40
C VAL A 31 -6.50 -2.66 11.25
N ARG A 32 -6.64 -1.35 11.49
CA ARG A 32 -7.80 -0.78 12.16
C ARG A 32 -8.80 -0.32 11.10
N VAL A 33 -10.07 -0.68 11.25
CA VAL A 33 -11.13 -0.24 10.34
C VAL A 33 -11.39 1.27 10.55
N CYS A 34 -11.53 2.02 9.47
CA CYS A 34 -11.95 3.42 9.52
C CYS A 34 -13.38 3.58 9.00
N ASP A 35 -14.32 3.88 9.90
CA ASP A 35 -15.73 4.04 9.54
C ASP A 35 -16.08 5.45 9.05
N ALA A 36 -15.19 6.44 9.24
CA ALA A 36 -15.44 7.85 8.92
C ALA A 36 -15.73 8.12 7.43
N TYR A 37 -15.11 7.36 6.52
CA TYR A 37 -15.28 7.53 5.06
C TYR A 37 -16.06 6.40 4.39
N GLY A 38 -16.62 5.48 5.20
CA GLY A 38 -17.41 4.34 4.75
C GLY A 38 -16.62 3.05 4.60
N ALA A 39 -17.29 2.02 4.07
CA ALA A 39 -16.76 0.67 4.01
C ALA A 39 -15.47 0.54 3.16
N GLY A 40 -14.58 -0.34 3.62
CA GLY A 40 -13.33 -0.69 2.94
C GLY A 40 -12.18 0.31 3.17
N TYR A 41 -12.32 1.22 4.11
CA TYR A 41 -11.24 2.09 4.59
C TYR A 41 -10.58 1.51 5.84
N PHE A 42 -9.26 1.68 5.91
CA PHE A 42 -8.42 1.24 7.01
C PHE A 42 -7.49 2.39 7.42
N TYR A 43 -7.13 2.48 8.70
CA TYR A 43 -6.16 3.47 9.14
C TYR A 43 -4.75 3.12 8.69
N ILE A 44 -4.00 4.13 8.23
CA ILE A 44 -2.56 4.00 8.02
C ILE A 44 -1.88 3.96 9.41
N PRO A 45 -1.05 2.94 9.70
CA PRO A 45 -0.37 2.83 10.98
C PRO A 45 0.40 4.12 11.35
N GLY A 46 0.25 4.57 12.59
CA GLY A 46 0.89 5.81 13.08
C GLY A 46 0.19 7.12 12.70
N THR A 47 -0.98 7.07 12.05
CA THR A 47 -1.77 8.27 11.69
C THR A 47 -3.28 8.06 11.86
N GLU A 48 -4.06 9.15 11.78
CA GLU A 48 -5.53 9.13 11.68
C GLU A 48 -6.02 9.18 10.22
N THR A 49 -5.10 8.99 9.25
CA THR A 49 -5.43 8.97 7.83
C THR A 49 -6.06 7.64 7.46
N CYS A 50 -7.23 7.69 6.85
CA CYS A 50 -7.92 6.52 6.32
C CYS A 50 -7.49 6.26 4.88
N LEU A 51 -7.25 4.99 4.55
CA LEU A 51 -6.77 4.48 3.27
C LEU A 51 -7.70 3.39 2.77
N ARG A 52 -8.03 3.42 1.48
CA ARG A 52 -8.78 2.37 0.79
C ARG A 52 -8.05 1.97 -0.48
N VAL A 53 -7.64 0.70 -0.53
CA VAL A 53 -7.14 0.06 -1.75
C VAL A 53 -8.30 -0.68 -2.39
N HIS A 54 -8.61 -0.34 -3.64
CA HIS A 54 -9.70 -0.93 -4.40
C HIS A 54 -9.36 -0.93 -5.88
N GLY A 55 -10.25 -1.41 -6.73
CA GLY A 55 -9.95 -1.50 -8.15
C GLY A 55 -10.91 -2.41 -8.88
N TYR A 56 -10.59 -2.72 -10.13
CA TYR A 56 -11.29 -3.73 -10.89
C TYR A 56 -10.36 -4.38 -11.92
N VAL A 57 -10.69 -5.61 -12.25
CA VAL A 57 -10.12 -6.33 -13.38
C VAL A 57 -11.24 -6.58 -14.37
N ARG A 58 -10.99 -6.27 -15.63
CA ARG A 58 -11.90 -6.56 -16.74
C ARG A 58 -11.15 -7.38 -17.77
N TYR A 59 -11.78 -8.46 -18.22
CA TYR A 59 -11.34 -9.22 -19.37
C TYR A 59 -12.50 -9.27 -20.35
N ASP A 60 -12.24 -8.93 -21.61
CA ASP A 60 -13.21 -8.99 -22.69
C ASP A 60 -12.67 -9.85 -23.82
N VAL A 61 -13.56 -10.67 -24.38
CA VAL A 61 -13.27 -11.50 -25.55
C VAL A 61 -14.39 -11.22 -26.55
N LYS A 62 -14.00 -10.87 -27.78
CA LYS A 62 -14.92 -10.63 -28.89
C LYS A 62 -14.54 -11.58 -30.01
N GLY A 63 -15.53 -12.25 -30.58
CA GLY A 63 -15.38 -13.15 -31.72
C GLY A 63 -16.51 -12.95 -32.72
N GLY A 64 -16.30 -13.41 -33.94
CA GLY A 64 -17.22 -13.20 -35.06
C GLY A 64 -17.19 -11.76 -35.60
N ASP A 65 -18.14 -11.46 -36.48
CA ASP A 65 -18.18 -10.19 -37.20
C ASP A 65 -18.35 -8.99 -36.28
N ASP A 66 -17.65 -7.91 -36.60
CA ASP A 66 -17.89 -6.64 -35.94
C ASP A 66 -19.27 -6.11 -36.33
N VAL A 67 -20.21 -6.13 -35.38
CA VAL A 67 -21.59 -5.68 -35.57
C VAL A 67 -21.68 -4.19 -35.95
N TYR A 68 -20.64 -3.41 -35.67
CA TYR A 68 -20.58 -1.99 -36.00
C TYR A 68 -19.87 -1.69 -37.34
N SER A 69 -18.86 -2.49 -37.74
CA SER A 69 -18.12 -2.26 -38.99
C SER A 69 -18.43 -3.26 -40.10
N GLY A 70 -19.18 -4.34 -39.81
CA GLY A 70 -19.49 -5.44 -40.73
C GLY A 70 -18.25 -6.22 -41.19
N THR A 71 -17.11 -6.02 -40.52
CA THR A 71 -15.83 -6.65 -40.88
C THR A 71 -15.63 -7.91 -40.05
N ASP A 72 -15.26 -9.02 -40.72
CA ASP A 72 -14.90 -10.27 -40.04
C ASP A 72 -13.63 -10.04 -39.20
N ARG A 73 -13.67 -10.41 -37.91
CA ARG A 73 -12.54 -10.27 -36.99
C ARG A 73 -11.41 -11.28 -37.27
N ASN A 74 -11.64 -12.25 -38.15
CA ASN A 74 -10.76 -13.35 -38.57
C ASN A 74 -10.09 -14.11 -37.41
N GLY A 75 -10.67 -14.02 -36.20
CA GLY A 75 -10.09 -14.54 -34.97
C GLY A 75 -10.78 -13.96 -33.73
N TRP A 76 -10.06 -13.95 -32.61
CA TRP A 76 -10.53 -13.41 -31.33
C TRP A 76 -9.82 -12.10 -30.98
N ASP A 77 -10.60 -11.09 -30.60
CA ASP A 77 -10.07 -9.89 -29.95
C ASP A 77 -10.16 -10.08 -28.43
N LYS A 78 -9.03 -9.91 -27.74
CA LYS A 78 -8.91 -10.09 -26.30
C LYS A 78 -8.44 -8.77 -25.67
N GLY A 79 -9.24 -8.21 -24.79
CA GLY A 79 -8.91 -7.06 -23.98
C GLY A 79 -8.72 -7.47 -22.53
N ALA A 80 -7.68 -6.97 -21.87
CA ALA A 80 -7.56 -7.06 -20.42
C ALA A 80 -7.26 -5.66 -19.85
N ARG A 81 -7.98 -5.29 -18.80
CA ARG A 81 -7.74 -4.05 -18.06
C ARG A 81 -7.62 -4.36 -16.58
N PHE A 82 -6.51 -3.97 -16.00
CA PHE A 82 -6.30 -3.95 -14.56
C PHE A 82 -6.28 -2.50 -14.09
N ALA A 83 -7.15 -2.14 -13.16
CA ALA A 83 -7.20 -0.82 -12.55
C ALA A 83 -7.04 -0.96 -11.04
N LEU A 84 -5.93 -0.45 -10.50
CA LEU A 84 -5.70 -0.33 -9.06
C LEU A 84 -5.95 1.11 -8.65
N ARG A 85 -6.77 1.30 -7.61
CA ARG A 85 -7.18 2.59 -7.08
C ARG A 85 -6.84 2.68 -5.62
N VAL A 86 -6.19 3.75 -5.24
CA VAL A 86 -5.83 4.07 -3.86
C VAL A 86 -6.50 5.39 -3.51
N SER A 87 -7.38 5.37 -2.51
CA SER A 87 -8.03 6.55 -1.97
C SER A 87 -7.57 6.78 -0.54
N THR A 88 -7.29 8.01 -0.16
CA THR A 88 -7.04 8.39 1.24
C THR A 88 -7.92 9.55 1.66
N GLY A 89 -8.19 9.66 2.96
CA GLY A 89 -8.94 10.75 3.58
C GLY A 89 -8.43 11.03 4.99
N SER A 90 -8.28 12.31 5.34
CA SER A 90 -7.91 12.77 6.67
C SER A 90 -8.64 14.07 7.01
N GLU A 91 -9.10 14.21 8.25
CA GLU A 91 -9.65 15.48 8.75
C GLU A 91 -8.50 16.41 9.14
N THR A 92 -8.52 17.65 8.65
CA THR A 92 -7.56 18.70 8.99
C THR A 92 -8.30 19.89 9.58
N GLU A 93 -7.59 20.82 10.23
CA GLU A 93 -8.20 22.03 10.80
C GLU A 93 -8.93 22.91 9.77
N LEU A 94 -8.65 22.70 8.48
CA LEU A 94 -9.23 23.42 7.35
C LEU A 94 -10.32 22.61 6.62
N GLY A 95 -10.64 21.42 7.13
CA GLY A 95 -11.63 20.50 6.55
C GLY A 95 -11.02 19.17 6.07
N THR A 96 -11.85 18.38 5.39
CA THR A 96 -11.48 17.04 4.95
C THR A 96 -10.56 17.07 3.73
N LEU A 97 -9.33 16.57 3.88
CA LEU A 97 -8.41 16.33 2.77
C LEU A 97 -8.63 14.92 2.22
N LYS A 98 -8.90 14.79 0.92
CA LYS A 98 -9.00 13.50 0.23
C LYS A 98 -8.02 13.42 -0.94
N THR A 99 -7.37 12.27 -1.11
CA THR A 99 -6.49 12.00 -2.25
C THR A 99 -6.98 10.76 -2.99
N PHE A 100 -6.86 10.78 -4.32
CA PHE A 100 -7.22 9.67 -5.18
C PHE A 100 -6.09 9.42 -6.18
N THR A 101 -5.70 8.17 -6.33
CA THR A 101 -4.68 7.73 -7.30
C THR A 101 -5.18 6.47 -8.01
N GLU A 102 -5.09 6.45 -9.35
CA GLU A 102 -5.48 5.31 -10.17
C GLU A 102 -4.32 4.88 -11.08
N LEU A 103 -3.94 3.61 -10.99
CA LEU A 103 -2.99 2.94 -11.87
C LEU A 103 -3.75 2.02 -12.82
N ARG A 104 -3.54 2.19 -14.12
CA ARG A 104 -4.27 1.46 -15.17
C ARG A 104 -3.31 0.75 -16.10
N PHE A 105 -3.53 -0.54 -16.28
CA PHE A 105 -2.86 -1.35 -17.27
C PHE A 105 -3.89 -1.83 -18.29
N ASN A 106 -3.62 -1.58 -19.57
CA ASN A 106 -4.48 -1.97 -20.67
C ASN A 106 -3.69 -2.90 -21.59
N TYR A 107 -4.25 -4.07 -21.86
CA TYR A 107 -3.76 -5.01 -22.83
C TYR A 107 -4.84 -5.23 -23.89
N ALA A 108 -4.43 -5.27 -25.15
CA ALA A 108 -5.29 -5.57 -26.27
C ALA A 108 -4.50 -6.47 -27.23
N ALA A 109 -5.15 -7.55 -27.66
CA ALA A 109 -4.67 -8.42 -28.72
C ALA A 109 -5.81 -8.61 -29.72
N ASN A 110 -5.54 -8.34 -30.99
CA ASN A 110 -6.52 -8.42 -32.07
C ASN A 110 -6.15 -9.57 -33.00
N ASN A 111 -7.15 -10.17 -33.67
CA ASN A 111 -6.93 -11.28 -34.61
C ASN A 111 -6.04 -12.39 -34.00
N SER A 112 -6.32 -12.74 -32.75
CA SER A 112 -5.62 -13.83 -32.07
C SER A 112 -6.32 -15.15 -32.40
N GLY A 113 -5.60 -16.07 -33.03
CA GLY A 113 -6.05 -17.45 -33.30
C GLY A 113 -6.14 -18.31 -32.05
#